data_AF-A0A7Y6L703-F1
#
_entry.id   AF-A0A7Y6L703-F1
#
_cell.length_a   1.000
_cell.length_b   1.000
_cell.length_c   1.000
_cell.angle_alpha   90.00
_cell.angle_beta   90.00
_cell.angle_gamma   90.00
#
_symmetry.space_group_name_H-M   'P 1'
#
loop_
_entity.id
_entity.type
_entity.pdbx_description
1 polymer ?
#
loop_
_entity_poly.entity_id
_entity_poly.type
_entity_poly.pdbx_seq_one_letter_code
_entity_poly.pdbx_strand_id
1 'polypeptide(L)'
;MAGQRLQRAFADLGDLTGRTLDDIVSVAGAPVAQSMAGPGQTLVQWQSDGYHIGILFEGDRFAGILSEDSGLLPGGRRLAQGFAGLGVLTGRTKGEIVAAVGPHSAFSVTGPDQVLLQWQSDVYHIALLFEGDICVGITHEFAI
;
A
#
# COMPACT_ATOMS: atom_id res chain seq x y z
N MET A 1 3.94 4.83 17.49
CA MET A 1 4.95 5.52 16.65
C MET A 1 5.73 4.57 15.74
N ALA A 2 6.00 3.32 16.13
CA ALA A 2 6.73 2.38 15.27
C ALA A 2 5.89 1.85 14.09
N GLY A 3 4.59 1.54 14.29
CA GLY A 3 3.67 1.16 13.20
C GLY A 3 3.51 2.22 12.11
N GLN A 4 3.32 3.49 12.46
CA GLN A 4 3.26 4.58 11.49
C GLN A 4 4.55 4.76 10.67
N ARG A 5 5.72 4.47 11.26
CA ARG A 5 6.98 4.51 10.53
C ARG A 5 7.08 3.34 9.55
N LEU A 6 6.71 2.14 9.98
CA LEU A 6 6.70 0.96 9.13
C LEU A 6 5.73 1.12 7.95
N GLN A 7 4.53 1.61 8.23
CA GLN A 7 3.55 1.93 7.20
C GLN A 7 4.07 2.96 6.21
N ARG A 8 4.70 4.05 6.68
CA ARG A 8 5.33 5.03 5.79
C ARG A 8 6.42 4.42 4.93
N ALA A 9 7.25 3.55 5.49
CA ALA A 9 8.30 2.88 4.72
C ALA A 9 7.71 2.06 3.56
N PHE A 10 6.61 1.34 3.80
CA PHE A 10 5.90 0.62 2.73
C PHE A 10 5.20 1.54 1.73
N ALA A 11 4.66 2.66 2.18
CA ALA A 11 4.10 3.65 1.28
C ALA A 11 5.17 4.35 0.41
N ASP A 12 6.35 4.60 0.98
CA ASP A 12 7.50 5.20 0.28
C ASP A 12 8.10 4.22 -0.75
N LEU A 13 8.04 2.90 -0.48
CA LEU A 13 8.39 1.86 -1.46
C LEU A 13 7.44 1.89 -2.68
N GLY A 14 6.18 2.24 -2.47
CA GLY A 14 5.15 2.35 -3.50
C GLY A 14 4.92 1.02 -4.22
N ASP A 15 5.08 1.01 -5.53
CA ASP A 15 4.96 -0.20 -6.35
C ASP A 15 6.09 -1.20 -6.02
N LEU A 16 5.72 -2.40 -5.57
CA LEU A 16 6.65 -3.48 -5.28
C LEU A 16 6.88 -4.42 -6.48
N THR A 17 6.24 -4.18 -7.63
CA THR A 17 6.38 -5.03 -8.81
C THR A 17 7.84 -5.14 -9.22
N GLY A 18 8.35 -6.38 -9.25
CA GLY A 18 9.74 -6.69 -9.59
C GLY A 18 10.78 -6.36 -8.51
N ARG A 19 10.37 -5.82 -7.34
CA ARG A 19 11.30 -5.59 -6.23
C ARG A 19 11.70 -6.89 -5.55
N THR A 20 12.93 -6.91 -5.07
CA THR A 20 13.48 -8.03 -4.30
C THR A 20 13.23 -7.88 -2.81
N LEU A 21 13.44 -8.95 -2.04
CA LEU A 21 13.41 -8.86 -0.58
C LEU A 21 14.43 -7.84 -0.05
N ASP A 22 15.62 -7.77 -0.66
CA ASP A 22 16.67 -6.82 -0.26
C ASP A 22 16.25 -5.36 -0.49
N ASP A 23 15.59 -5.06 -1.62
CA ASP A 23 15.05 -3.73 -1.89
C ASP A 23 14.08 -3.29 -0.79
N ILE A 24 13.19 -4.19 -0.36
CA ILE A 24 12.19 -3.91 0.67
C ILE A 24 12.84 -3.76 2.04
N VAL A 25 13.74 -4.67 2.42
CA VAL A 25 14.46 -4.63 3.71
C VAL A 25 15.30 -3.36 3.84
N SER A 26 15.86 -2.86 2.74
CA SER A 26 16.65 -1.62 2.74
C SER A 26 15.85 -0.38 3.17
N VAL A 27 14.53 -0.40 3.02
CA VAL A 27 13.62 0.71 3.36
C VAL A 27 12.80 0.42 4.61
N ALA A 28 12.17 -0.76 4.70
CA ALA A 28 11.26 -1.16 5.78
C ALA A 28 11.98 -1.77 7.00
N GLY A 29 13.27 -2.10 6.87
CA GLY A 29 14.03 -2.82 7.89
C GLY A 29 13.80 -4.33 7.86
N ALA A 30 14.38 -5.03 8.83
CA ALA A 30 14.29 -6.49 8.91
C ALA A 30 12.85 -6.96 9.19
N PRO A 31 12.40 -8.07 8.58
CA PRO A 31 11.11 -8.65 8.87
C PRO A 31 11.08 -9.27 10.27
N VAL A 32 9.87 -9.43 10.82
CA VAL A 32 9.65 -10.09 12.11
C VAL A 32 9.47 -11.59 11.97
N ALA A 33 9.04 -12.06 10.80
CA ALA A 33 8.84 -13.48 10.53
C ALA A 33 8.99 -13.80 9.04
N GLN A 34 9.40 -15.04 8.77
CA GLN A 34 9.49 -15.61 7.43
C GLN A 34 9.04 -17.07 7.49
N SER A 35 8.19 -17.48 6.57
CA SER A 35 7.66 -18.85 6.50
C SER A 35 7.45 -19.28 5.05
N MET A 36 7.39 -20.60 4.81
CA MET A 36 7.03 -21.14 3.51
C MET A 36 5.51 -21.09 3.35
N ALA A 37 5.04 -20.49 2.25
CA ALA A 37 3.61 -20.35 1.95
C ALA A 37 3.12 -21.35 0.89
N GLY A 38 4.03 -21.83 0.05
CA GLY A 38 3.77 -22.80 -1.01
C GLY A 38 5.07 -23.24 -1.69
N PRO A 39 5.01 -24.17 -2.68
CA PRO A 39 6.20 -24.57 -3.43
C PRO A 39 6.87 -23.36 -4.10
N GLY A 40 8.12 -23.08 -3.74
CA GLY A 40 8.87 -21.92 -4.25
C GLY A 40 8.42 -20.55 -3.71
N GLN A 41 7.43 -20.53 -2.81
CA GLN A 41 6.85 -19.32 -2.26
C GLN A 41 7.16 -19.11 -0.78
N THR A 42 7.60 -17.89 -0.45
CA THR A 42 7.94 -17.47 0.91
C THR A 42 7.04 -16.33 1.33
N LEU A 43 6.38 -16.44 2.48
CA LEU A 43 5.71 -15.34 3.15
C LEU A 43 6.71 -14.65 4.09
N VAL A 44 6.89 -13.35 3.91
CA VAL A 44 7.72 -12.51 4.77
C VAL A 44 6.85 -11.44 5.40
N GLN A 45 6.97 -11.26 6.71
CA GLN A 45 6.07 -10.40 7.48
C GLN A 45 6.83 -9.30 8.22
N TRP A 46 6.26 -8.11 8.18
CA TRP A 46 6.63 -6.99 9.02
C TRP A 46 5.45 -6.64 9.93
N GLN A 47 5.73 -6.43 11.20
CA GLN A 47 4.72 -6.06 12.18
C GLN A 47 5.28 -5.06 13.16
N SER A 48 4.48 -4.05 13.45
CA SER A 48 4.72 -3.10 14.53
C SER A 48 3.37 -2.60 15.06
N ASP A 49 3.33 -2.01 16.25
CA ASP A 49 2.07 -1.60 16.89
C ASP A 49 1.15 -0.82 15.93
N GLY A 50 0.03 -1.44 15.56
CA GLY A 50 -0.99 -0.86 14.67
C GLY A 50 -0.69 -0.94 13.17
N TYR A 51 0.32 -1.69 12.73
CA TYR A 51 0.55 -1.98 11.31
C TYR A 51 1.18 -3.37 11.11
N HIS A 52 0.59 -4.17 10.22
CA HIS A 52 1.07 -5.47 9.80
C HIS A 52 1.00 -5.58 8.28
N ILE A 53 2.04 -6.12 7.67
CA ILE A 53 2.02 -6.50 6.25
C ILE A 53 2.77 -7.82 6.07
N GLY A 54 2.13 -8.74 5.35
CA GLY A 54 2.67 -10.01 4.92
C GLY A 54 2.78 -10.05 3.39
N ILE A 55 4.01 -10.15 2.91
CA ILE A 55 4.35 -10.13 1.49
C ILE A 55 4.75 -11.54 1.05
N LEU A 56 4.19 -11.99 -0.05
CA LEU A 56 4.55 -13.22 -0.72
C LEU A 56 5.67 -12.95 -1.71
N PHE A 57 6.69 -13.81 -1.68
CA PHE A 57 7.79 -13.85 -2.63
C PHE A 57 7.78 -15.17 -3.38
N GLU A 58 8.08 -15.14 -4.67
CA GLU A 58 8.38 -16.32 -5.49
C GLU A 58 9.85 -16.24 -5.92
N GLY A 59 10.68 -17.16 -5.41
CA GLY A 59 12.12 -16.97 -5.41
C GLY A 59 12.53 -15.75 -4.56
N ASP A 60 13.24 -14.80 -5.15
CA ASP A 60 13.70 -13.55 -4.51
C ASP A 60 12.82 -12.32 -4.83
N ARG A 61 11.75 -12.50 -5.62
CA ARG A 61 10.91 -11.40 -6.12
C ARG A 61 9.55 -11.33 -5.46
N PHE A 62 9.07 -10.11 -5.29
CA PHE A 62 7.70 -9.82 -4.87
C PHE A 62 6.69 -10.52 -5.81
N ALA A 63 5.77 -11.28 -5.21
CA ALA A 63 4.69 -11.97 -5.90
C ALA A 63 3.29 -11.46 -5.50
N GLY A 64 3.16 -10.84 -4.32
CA GLY A 64 1.89 -10.25 -3.88
C GLY A 64 1.86 -9.88 -2.42
N ILE A 65 0.80 -9.19 -1.99
CA ILE A 65 0.50 -9.01 -0.57
C ILE A 65 -0.53 -10.06 -0.17
N LEU A 66 -0.18 -10.88 0.83
CA LEU A 66 -1.07 -11.89 1.38
C LEU A 66 -1.97 -11.32 2.49
N SER A 67 -1.45 -10.34 3.24
CA SER A 67 -2.19 -9.70 4.33
C SER A 67 -1.65 -8.31 4.59
N GLU A 68 -2.54 -7.36 4.86
CA GLU A 68 -2.17 -6.03 5.33
C GLU A 68 -3.27 -5.55 6.29
N ASP A 69 -2.86 -5.11 7.47
CA ASP A 69 -3.73 -4.53 8.47
C ASP A 69 -3.08 -3.25 9.00
N SER A 70 -3.84 -2.16 8.93
CA SER A 70 -3.45 -0.90 9.52
C SER A 70 -4.54 -0.52 10.52
N GLY A 71 -4.16 -0.32 11.78
CA GLY A 71 -5.09 0.17 12.79
C GLY A 71 -5.70 1.50 12.34
N LEU A 72 -6.92 1.80 12.80
CA LEU A 72 -7.68 3.00 12.41
C LEU A 72 -6.80 4.26 12.41
N LEU A 73 -6.42 4.72 11.22
CA LEU A 73 -5.60 5.93 11.09
C LEU A 73 -6.50 7.15 11.33
N PRO A 74 -6.18 8.04 12.27
CA PRO A 74 -6.96 9.27 12.42
C PRO A 74 -6.76 10.17 11.20
N GLY A 75 -7.80 10.89 10.80
CA GLY A 75 -7.67 11.97 9.81
C GLY A 75 -8.50 11.79 8.53
N GLY A 76 -9.55 10.98 8.54
CA GLY A 76 -10.40 10.77 7.37
C GLY A 76 -10.95 12.05 6.75
N ARG A 77 -11.29 13.05 7.57
CA ARG A 77 -11.72 14.38 7.06
C ARG A 77 -10.65 15.05 6.18
N ARG A 78 -9.37 14.95 6.53
CA ARG A 78 -8.28 15.53 5.74
C ARG A 78 -8.10 14.78 4.43
N LEU A 79 -8.18 13.44 4.45
CA LEU A 79 -8.14 12.62 3.24
C LEU A 79 -9.28 12.99 2.30
N ALA A 80 -10.53 13.01 2.81
CA ALA A 80 -11.70 13.37 2.03
C ALA A 80 -11.57 14.77 1.40
N GLN A 81 -11.08 15.76 2.15
CA GLN A 81 -10.83 17.11 1.62
C GLN A 81 -9.75 17.14 0.54
N GLY A 82 -8.67 16.37 0.71
CA GLY A 82 -7.60 16.31 -0.28
C GLY A 82 -8.06 15.66 -1.58
N PHE A 83 -8.81 14.55 -1.51
CA PHE A 83 -9.40 13.91 -2.68
C PHE A 83 -10.44 14.82 -3.37
N ALA A 84 -11.31 15.48 -2.60
CA ALA A 84 -12.23 16.47 -3.14
C ALA A 84 -11.49 17.63 -3.84
N GLY A 85 -10.34 18.07 -3.31
CA GLY A 85 -9.51 19.11 -3.91
C GLY A 85 -8.85 18.72 -5.23
N LEU A 86 -8.60 17.42 -5.46
CA LEU A 86 -8.09 16.91 -6.73
C LEU A 86 -9.15 16.89 -7.84
N GLY A 87 -10.43 16.78 -7.48
CA GLY A 87 -11.52 16.65 -8.45
C GLY A 87 -11.43 15.34 -9.24
N VAL A 88 -11.36 15.41 -10.57
CA VAL A 88 -11.26 14.21 -11.42
C VAL A 88 -9.94 13.48 -11.15
N LEU A 89 -10.04 12.22 -10.72
CA LEU A 89 -8.88 11.38 -10.38
C LEU A 89 -8.35 10.58 -11.58
N THR A 90 -9.22 10.15 -12.50
CA THR A 90 -8.81 9.42 -13.70
C THR A 90 -7.84 10.25 -14.53
N GLY A 91 -6.73 9.63 -14.94
CA GLY A 91 -5.65 10.27 -15.69
C GLY A 91 -4.59 10.95 -14.84
N ARG A 92 -4.78 11.09 -13.52
CA ARG A 92 -3.75 11.61 -12.61
C ARG A 92 -2.68 10.56 -12.33
N THR A 93 -1.47 11.03 -12.07
CA THR A 93 -0.33 10.19 -11.69
C THR A 93 -0.37 9.80 -10.20
N LYS A 94 0.36 8.74 -9.82
CA LYS A 94 0.55 8.38 -8.39
C LYS A 94 1.17 9.57 -7.64
N GLY A 95 2.17 10.21 -8.23
CA GLY A 95 2.87 11.35 -7.63
C GLY A 95 1.95 12.54 -7.33
N GLU A 96 1.06 12.91 -8.25
CA GLU A 96 0.10 14.01 -8.03
C GLU A 96 -0.87 13.71 -6.90
N ILE A 97 -1.38 12.48 -6.85
CA ILE A 97 -2.32 12.06 -5.80
C ILE A 97 -1.62 12.04 -4.45
N VAL A 98 -0.45 11.39 -4.36
CA VAL A 98 0.36 11.32 -3.13
C VAL A 98 0.77 12.72 -2.65
N ALA A 99 1.11 13.63 -3.54
CA ALA A 99 1.46 15.01 -3.18
C ALA A 99 0.28 15.76 -2.53
N ALA A 100 -0.96 15.45 -2.92
CA ALA A 100 -2.16 16.12 -2.41
C ALA A 100 -2.70 15.47 -1.12
N VAL A 101 -2.77 14.15 -1.06
CA VAL A 101 -3.44 13.41 0.03
C VAL A 101 -2.47 12.70 0.98
N GLY A 102 -1.19 12.65 0.63
CA GLY A 102 -0.18 11.87 1.35
C GLY A 102 -0.08 10.42 0.86
N PRO A 103 0.82 9.64 1.47
CA PRO A 103 1.02 8.23 1.13
C PRO A 103 -0.25 7.39 1.28
N HIS A 104 -0.40 6.36 0.45
CA HIS A 104 -1.44 5.34 0.64
C HIS A 104 -1.15 4.51 1.90
N SER A 105 -2.21 4.05 2.56
CA SER A 105 -2.13 3.22 3.76
C SER A 105 -1.97 1.73 3.47
N ALA A 106 -2.38 1.30 2.27
CA ALA A 106 -2.34 -0.08 1.82
C ALA A 106 -2.25 -0.14 0.29
N PHE A 107 -1.78 -1.27 -0.25
CA PHE A 107 -1.85 -1.53 -1.68
C PHE A 107 -2.07 -3.00 -2.01
N SER A 108 -2.41 -3.32 -3.26
CA SER A 108 -2.60 -4.69 -3.73
C SER A 108 -2.29 -4.78 -5.22
N VAL A 109 -1.72 -5.88 -5.69
CA VAL A 109 -1.60 -6.14 -7.13
C VAL A 109 -2.86 -6.85 -7.59
N THR A 110 -3.54 -6.29 -8.58
CA THR A 110 -4.85 -6.78 -9.05
C THR A 110 -4.81 -7.36 -10.47
N GLY A 111 -3.68 -7.22 -11.15
CA GLY A 111 -3.45 -7.77 -12.50
C GLY A 111 -2.07 -7.39 -13.03
N PRO A 112 -1.72 -7.82 -14.25
CA PRO A 112 -0.51 -7.38 -14.94
C PRO A 112 -0.50 -5.84 -15.04
N ASP A 113 0.56 -5.20 -14.55
CA ASP A 113 0.74 -3.75 -14.50
C ASP A 113 -0.36 -2.96 -13.78
N GLN A 114 -1.20 -3.66 -13.00
CA GLN A 114 -2.31 -3.07 -12.25
C GLN A 114 -2.11 -3.16 -10.75
N VAL A 115 -2.16 -2.00 -10.10
CA VAL A 115 -2.09 -1.90 -8.64
C VAL A 115 -3.28 -1.13 -8.10
N LEU A 116 -3.84 -1.64 -7.02
CA LEU A 116 -4.84 -0.96 -6.21
C LEU A 116 -4.13 -0.27 -5.06
N LEU A 117 -4.15 1.07 -5.02
CA LEU A 117 -3.63 1.85 -3.88
C LEU A 117 -4.79 2.32 -3.03
N GLN A 118 -4.65 2.25 -1.72
CA GLN A 118 -5.74 2.51 -0.78
C GLN A 118 -5.34 3.54 0.26
N TRP A 119 -6.22 4.51 0.51
CA TRP A 119 -6.10 5.46 1.61
C TRP A 119 -7.22 5.20 2.59
N GLN A 120 -6.86 4.64 3.74
CA GLN A 120 -7.76 4.21 4.80
C GLN A 120 -7.53 5.01 6.07
N SER A 121 -8.62 5.31 6.77
CA SER A 121 -8.65 6.01 8.04
C SER A 121 -9.85 5.55 8.85
N ASP A 122 -9.98 6.11 10.05
CA ASP A 122 -11.07 5.85 10.99
C ASP A 122 -12.47 6.09 10.41
N VAL A 123 -12.62 7.07 9.52
CA VAL A 123 -13.93 7.49 8.97
C VAL A 123 -13.95 7.65 7.45
N TYR A 124 -12.86 7.31 6.76
CA TYR A 124 -12.75 7.45 5.31
C TYR A 124 -11.85 6.38 4.70
N HIS A 125 -12.32 5.76 3.63
CA HIS A 125 -11.56 4.80 2.83
C HIS A 125 -11.81 5.07 1.35
N ILE A 126 -10.76 5.23 0.57
CA ILE A 126 -10.81 5.20 -0.89
C ILE A 126 -9.74 4.27 -1.43
N ALA A 127 -10.09 3.50 -2.47
CA ALA A 127 -9.21 2.62 -3.19
C ALA A 127 -9.22 3.00 -4.67
N LEU A 128 -8.04 3.26 -5.21
CA LEU A 128 -7.83 3.69 -6.59
C LEU A 128 -7.06 2.62 -7.35
N LEU A 129 -7.57 2.25 -8.52
CA LEU A 129 -6.85 1.39 -9.45
C LEU A 129 -5.91 2.22 -10.29
N PHE A 130 -4.68 1.73 -10.45
CA PHE A 130 -3.66 2.30 -11.31
C PHE A 130 -3.21 1.27 -12.33
N GLU A 131 -2.99 1.74 -13.56
CA GLU A 131 -2.26 1.04 -14.61
C GLU A 131 -0.92 1.74 -14.81
N GLY A 132 0.18 1.08 -14.48
CA GLY A 132 1.48 1.73 -14.37
C GLY A 132 1.44 2.89 -13.36
N ASP A 133 1.66 4.12 -13.83
CA ASP A 133 1.61 5.34 -13.01
C ASP A 133 0.25 6.08 -13.05
N ILE A 134 -0.67 5.66 -13.92
CA ILE A 134 -1.91 6.41 -14.20
C ILE A 134 -3.09 5.83 -13.42
N CYS A 135 -3.79 6.69 -12.67
CA CYS A 135 -5.04 6.34 -12.02
C CYS A 135 -6.12 6.11 -13.08
N VAL A 136 -6.67 4.89 -13.13
CA VAL A 136 -7.75 4.54 -14.06
C VAL A 136 -9.13 4.77 -13.44
N GLY A 137 -9.24 4.73 -12.11
CA GLY A 137 -10.48 5.10 -11.42
C GLY A 137 -10.55 4.64 -9.97
N ILE A 138 -11.71 4.93 -9.37
CA ILE A 138 -12.07 4.54 -8.01
C ILE A 138 -12.71 3.15 -8.07
N THR A 139 -12.19 2.20 -7.29
CA THR A 139 -12.82 0.87 -7.16
C THR A 139 -13.70 0.76 -5.92
N HIS A 140 -13.35 1.50 -4.88
CA HIS A 140 -14.09 1.55 -3.63
C HIS A 140 -13.93 2.94 -3.01
N GLU A 141 -15.02 3.50 -2.48
CA GLU A 141 -14.98 4.70 -1.66
C GLU A 141 -16.08 4.63 -0.61
N PHE A 142 -15.74 4.99 0.61
CA PHE A 142 -16.64 4.99 1.74
C PHE A 142 -16.26 6.06 2.76
N ALA A 143 -17.27 6.72 3.33
CA ALA A 143 -17.12 7.73 4.38
C ALA A 143 -18.23 7.57 5.43
N ILE A 144 -17.90 7.75 6.71
CA ILE A 144 -18.85 7.75 7.85
C ILE A 144 -18.96 9.15 8.45
#